data_AF-A0A924IEF9-F1
#
_entry.id   AF-A0A924IEF9-F1
#
_cell.length_a   1.000
_cell.length_b   1.000
_cell.length_c   1.000
_cell.angle_alpha   90.00
_cell.angle_beta   90.00
_cell.angle_gamma   90.00
#
_symmetry.space_group_name_H-M   'P 1'
#
loop_
_entity.id
_entity.type
_entity.pdbx_description
1 polymer ?
#
loop_
_entity_poly.entity_id
_entity_poly.type
_entity_poly.pdbx_seq_one_letter_code
_entity_poly.pdbx_strand_id
1 'polypeptide(L)' 'AYAVFNCRGVVRIDFIYNEQSGHPFMLEINTVPGQSAASIVPQQVKAMGWSLKEFYSALIEECLL' A
#
# COMPACT_ATOMS: atom_id res chain seq x y z
N ALA A 1 -2.98 2.48 11.14
CA ALA A 1 -2.36 3.64 10.49
C ALA A 1 -3.27 4.25 9.41
N TYR A 2 -3.62 3.53 8.33
CA TYR A 2 -4.45 4.02 7.21
C TYR A 2 -5.66 4.91 7.60
N ALA A 3 -6.57 4.40 8.44
CA ALA A 3 -7.78 5.13 8.84
C ALA A 3 -7.49 6.36 9.72
N VAL A 4 -6.46 6.29 10.58
CA VAL A 4 -6.07 7.38 11.48
C VAL A 4 -5.62 8.61 10.69
N PHE A 5 -4.96 8.40 9.55
CA PHE A 5 -4.50 9.47 8.66
C PHE A 5 -5.53 9.83 7.59
N ASN A 6 -6.74 9.28 7.65
CA ASN A 6 -7.80 9.49 6.66
C ASN A 6 -7.31 9.22 5.22
N CYS A 7 -6.47 8.18 5.05
CA CYS A 7 -6.02 7.74 3.73
C CYS A 7 -7.19 7.22 2.91
N ARG A 8 -7.09 7.35 1.58
CA ARG A 8 -8.04 6.82 0.59
C ARG A 8 -7.29 6.18 -0.57
N GLY A 9 -7.90 5.21 -1.25
CA GLY A 9 -7.26 4.43 -2.31
C GLY A 9 -6.04 3.65 -1.80
N VAL A 10 -5.00 3.54 -2.64
CA VAL A 10 -3.77 2.83 -2.31
C VAL A 10 -2.71 3.76 -1.69
N VAL A 11 -2.19 3.37 -0.53
CA VAL A 11 -1.02 4.00 0.10
C VAL A 11 -0.04 2.92 0.53
N ARG A 12 1.25 3.24 0.61
CA ARG A 12 2.26 2.37 1.23
C ARG A 12 2.68 2.98 2.57
N ILE A 13 2.48 2.24 3.66
CA ILE A 13 2.90 2.66 5.00
C ILE A 13 4.10 1.82 5.38
N ASP A 14 5.25 2.46 5.52
CA ASP A 14 6.50 1.78 5.79
C ASP A 14 6.75 1.75 7.29
N PHE A 15 7.18 0.58 7.77
CA PHE A 15 7.53 0.34 9.16
C PHE A 15 8.94 -0.23 9.24
N ILE A 16 9.66 0.11 10.30
CA ILE A 16 10.83 -0.63 10.75
C ILE A 16 10.45 -1.47 11.96
N TYR A 17 10.78 -2.76 11.94
CA TYR A 17 10.55 -3.64 13.08
C TYR A 17 11.77 -3.64 13.99
N ASN A 18 11.59 -3.31 15.28
CA ASN A 18 12.63 -3.43 16.27
C ASN A 18 12.51 -4.78 16.98
N GLU A 19 13.47 -5.68 16.74
CA GLU A 19 13.46 -7.02 17.32
C GLU A 19 13.66 -7.02 18.85
N GLN A 20 14.41 -6.05 19.40
CA GLN A 20 14.66 -5.99 20.84
C GLN A 20 13.41 -5.60 21.62
N SER A 21 12.65 -4.62 21.12
CA SER A 21 11.39 -4.22 21.76
C SER A 21 10.20 -5.05 21.29
N GLY A 22 10.32 -5.82 20.20
CA GLY A 22 9.23 -6.61 19.63
C GLY A 22 8.12 -5.76 18.99
N HIS A 23 8.44 -4.53 18.58
CA HIS A 23 7.45 -3.56 18.10
C HIS A 23 7.82 -2.96 16.74
N PRO A 24 6.84 -2.79 15.84
CA PRO A 24 7.01 -1.99 14.62
C PRO A 24 6.91 -0.49 14.93
N PHE A 25 7.75 0.29 14.28
CA PHE A 25 7.75 1.75 14.32
C PHE A 25 7.45 2.28 12.92
N MET A 26 6.47 3.17 12.80
CA MET A 26 6.10 3.77 11.52
C MET A 26 7.18 4.76 11.07
N LEU A 27 7.64 4.63 9.83
CA LEU A 27 8.62 5.52 9.22
C LEU A 27 7.94 6.63 8.44
N GLU A 28 7.14 6.26 7.45
CA GLU A 28 6.51 7.20 6.52
C GLU A 28 5.22 6.63 5.90
N ILE A 29 4.45 7.54 5.30
CA ILE A 29 3.28 7.20 4.49
C ILE A 29 3.50 7.75 3.09
N ASN A 30 3.60 6.85 2.13
CA ASN A 30 3.61 7.17 0.71
C ASN A 30 2.17 7.17 0.21
N THR A 31 1.55 8.35 0.19
CA THR A 31 0.15 8.53 -0.25
C THR A 31 -0.04 8.27 -1.74
N VAL A 32 1.03 8.42 -2.53
CA VAL A 32 1.10 7.98 -3.93
C VAL A 32 2.38 7.15 -4.09
N PRO A 33 2.31 5.82 -3.88
CA PRO A 33 3.49 4.97 -3.93
C PRO A 33 3.93 4.70 -5.37
N GLY A 34 5.16 4.24 -5.55
CA GLY A 34 5.68 3.82 -6.86
C GLY A 34 4.84 2.71 -7.50
N GLN A 35 4.60 2.82 -8.80
CA GLN A 35 3.74 1.91 -9.58
C GLN A 35 4.45 1.17 -10.72
N SER A 36 5.79 1.28 -10.81
CA SER A 36 6.58 0.51 -11.79
C SER A 36 6.57 -0.98 -11.45
N ALA A 37 6.89 -1.84 -12.42
CA ALA A 37 6.95 -3.29 -12.18
C ALA A 37 7.92 -3.71 -11.05
N ALA A 38 8.95 -2.90 -10.78
CA ALA A 38 9.91 -3.11 -9.70
C ALA A 38 9.43 -2.55 -8.34
N SER A 39 8.30 -1.86 -8.29
CA SER A 39 7.76 -1.25 -7.07
C SER A 39 7.00 -2.28 -6.22
N ILE A 40 6.94 -2.02 -4.90
CA ILE A 40 6.33 -2.92 -3.91
C ILE A 40 4.83 -3.16 -4.18
N VAL A 41 4.05 -2.11 -4.47
CA VAL A 41 2.60 -2.25 -4.67
C VAL A 41 2.28 -3.21 -5.82
N PRO A 42 2.82 -3.04 -7.04
CA PRO A 42 2.62 -4.01 -8.13
C PRO A 42 3.09 -5.44 -7.81
N GLN A 43 4.16 -5.61 -7.04
CA GLN A 43 4.63 -6.93 -6.62
C GLN A 43 3.68 -7.60 -5.63
N GLN A 44 3.17 -6.84 -4.64
CA GLN A 44 2.21 -7.33 -3.66
C GLN A 44 0.88 -7.73 -4.31
N VAL A 45 0.37 -6.91 -5.23
CA VAL A 45 -0.86 -7.22 -6.00
C VAL A 45 -0.74 -8.57 -6.71
N LYS A 46 0.38 -8.81 -7.40
CA LYS A 46 0.66 -10.09 -8.06
C LYS A 46 0.80 -11.24 -7.06
N ALA A 47 1.49 -11.02 -5.94
CA ALA A 47 1.64 -12.03 -4.89
C ALA A 47 0.31 -12.42 -4.23
N MET A 48 -0.66 -11.50 -4.20
CA MET A 48 -2.04 -11.74 -3.77
C MET A 48 -2.90 -12.43 -4.84
N GLY A 49 -2.35 -12.74 -6.01
CA GLY A 49 -3.04 -13.42 -7.12
C GLY A 49 -3.89 -12.51 -8.00
N TRP A 50 -3.79 -11.19 -7.84
CA TRP A 50 -4.51 -10.22 -8.67
C TRP A 50 -3.66 -9.79 -9.88
N SER A 51 -4.31 -9.51 -10.99
CA SER A 51 -3.68 -8.76 -12.08
C SER A 51 -3.64 -7.26 -11.74
N LEU A 52 -2.66 -6.54 -12.30
CA LEU A 52 -2.60 -5.08 -12.15
C LEU A 52 -3.83 -4.40 -12.76
N LYS A 53 -4.43 -4.99 -13.80
CA LYS A 53 -5.65 -4.47 -14.41
C LYS A 53 -6.80 -4.49 -13.42
N GLU A 54 -7.06 -5.64 -12.79
CA GLU A 54 -8.13 -5.78 -11.79
C GLU A 54 -7.92 -4.81 -10.62
N PHE A 55 -6.69 -4.71 -10.13
CA PHE A 55 -6.35 -3.80 -9.04
C PHE A 55 -6.61 -2.33 -9.38
N TYR A 56 -6.13 -1.84 -10.53
CA TYR A 56 -6.35 -0.45 -10.91
C TYR A 56 -7.80 -0.18 -11.31
N SER A 57 -8.51 -1.14 -11.88
CA SER A 57 -9.95 -1.03 -12.12
C SER A 57 -10.71 -0.82 -10.80
N ALA A 58 -10.43 -1.64 -9.78
CA ALA A 58 -11.05 -1.49 -8.46
C ALA A 58 -10.73 -0.13 -7.80
N LEU A 59 -9.49 0.36 -7.92
CA LEU A 59 -9.12 1.69 -7.41
C LEU A 59 -9.85 2.83 -8.13
N ILE A 60 -10.05 2.72 -9.45
CA ILE A 60 -10.81 3.71 -10.20
C ILE A 60 -12.28 3.68 -9.79
N GLU A 61 -12.87 2.49 -9.61
CA GLU A 61 -14.25 2.33 -9.14
C GLU A 61 -14.45 2.91 -7.74
N GLU A 62 -13.51 2.70 -6.81
CA GLU A 62 -13.53 3.30 -5.47
C GLU A 62 -13.57 4.83 -5.52
N CYS A 63 -12.82 5.46 -6.44
CA CYS A 63 -12.82 6.92 -6.58
C CYS A 63 -14.15 7.53 -7.05
N LEU A 64 -15.05 6.72 -7.60
CA LEU A 64 -16.34 7.18 -8.11
C LEU A 64 -17.49 7.03 -7.08
N LEU A 65 -17.21 6.43 -5.93
CA LEU A 65 -18.16 6.19 -4.82
C LEU A 65 -17.92 7.19 -3.68
#